data_AF-A0AB73LNG9-F1
#
_entry.id   AF-A0AB73LNG9-F1
#
_cell.length_a   1.000
_cell.length_b   1.000
_cell.length_c   1.000
_cell.angle_alpha   90.00
_cell.angle_beta   90.00
_cell.angle_gamma   90.00
#
_symmetry.space_group_name_H-M   'P 1'
#
loop_
_entity.id
_entity.type
_entity.pdbx_description
1 polymer ?
#
loop_
_entity_poly.entity_id
_entity_poly.type
_entity_poly.pdbx_seq_one_letter_code
_entity_poly.pdbx_strand_id
1 'polypeptide(L)'
;MEPSNQANKLQEQANLMNLALESVLTEEQAVELIQGKIRDAFLLKIRIDIENRSGAVVALVSKYRNEVIEIFSLFSNSSLIRKIRSFEDSAAFALDMVEAAKSEPFDPGLSDSIGRIVYSKLTKAVLESSYANWEKNDASSLVNILENQIKTSLKVNIVRIQADVEDLSSLKFRVKNVFSGILPSVSRPVEEPSIGQVPESQEKTPVQRQIEQFRKPFGRVILSKTVLAPVGGVDFDELTEGDKLFFQLPTGTMDEKAMARTLGGIDEDGNVKNVVGEFIGIATGKGEYHIFAKGPSGVLLQAFEERPVRLAKVKSKTPSSTSSAKVESSSGIGSLGIIIIAGVVIALGLLVFLVLK
;
A
#
# COMPACT_ATOMS: atom_id res chain seq x y z
N MET A 1 -34.03 26.95 26.39
CA MET A 1 -33.01 26.20 27.15
C MET A 1 -32.72 24.90 26.40
N GLU A 2 -31.45 24.74 26.03
CA GLU A 2 -30.68 23.51 25.76
C GLU A 2 -31.15 22.37 24.81
N PRO A 3 -31.31 22.61 23.49
CA PRO A 3 -31.14 21.55 22.48
C PRO A 3 -29.65 21.25 22.17
N SER A 4 -28.74 22.20 22.45
CA SER A 4 -27.29 22.05 22.17
C SER A 4 -26.57 21.06 23.09
N ASN A 5 -27.03 20.93 24.35
CA ASN A 5 -26.37 20.09 25.35
C ASN A 5 -26.66 18.59 25.13
N GLN A 6 -27.85 18.24 24.64
CA GLN A 6 -28.19 16.86 24.26
C GLN A 6 -27.47 16.42 22.99
N ALA A 7 -27.42 17.27 21.96
CA ALA A 7 -26.70 16.97 20.72
C ALA A 7 -25.20 16.75 20.95
N ASN A 8 -24.56 17.57 21.80
CA ASN A 8 -23.16 17.41 22.15
C ASN A 8 -22.89 16.10 22.91
N LYS A 9 -23.76 15.73 23.86
CA LYS A 9 -23.65 14.45 24.59
C LYS A 9 -23.82 13.24 23.68
N LEU A 10 -24.73 13.30 22.72
CA LEU A 10 -24.93 12.24 21.73
C LEU A 10 -23.72 12.11 20.82
N GLN A 11 -23.13 13.22 20.38
CA GLN A 11 -21.92 13.21 19.56
C GLN A 11 -20.71 12.67 20.32
N GLU A 12 -20.53 13.06 21.59
CA GLU A 12 -19.48 12.51 22.45
C GLU A 12 -19.64 11.01 22.67
N GLN A 13 -20.87 10.54 22.91
CA GLN A 13 -21.15 9.10 23.04
C GLN A 13 -20.86 8.34 21.73
N ALA A 14 -21.25 8.89 20.58
CA ALA A 14 -20.95 8.30 19.28
C ALA A 14 -19.44 8.24 19.02
N ASN A 15 -18.69 9.29 19.37
CA ASN A 15 -17.23 9.31 19.23
C ASN A 15 -16.56 8.27 20.15
N LEU A 16 -17.01 8.16 21.40
CA LEU A 16 -16.50 7.14 22.33
C LEU A 16 -16.79 5.72 21.85
N MET A 17 -17.98 5.51 21.28
CA MET A 17 -18.36 4.23 20.69
C MET A 17 -17.48 3.87 19.49
N ASN A 18 -17.26 4.81 18.56
CA ASN A 18 -16.39 4.59 17.40
C ASN A 18 -14.97 4.24 17.83
N LEU A 19 -14.39 5.00 18.77
CA LEU A 19 -13.07 4.71 19.31
C LEU A 19 -13.04 3.31 19.97
N ALA A 20 -14.04 2.96 20.77
CA ALA A 20 -14.09 1.65 21.40
C ALA A 20 -14.11 0.50 20.37
N LEU A 21 -14.92 0.62 19.31
CA LEU A 21 -15.06 -0.39 18.26
C LEU A 21 -13.80 -0.60 17.42
N GLU A 22 -12.91 0.40 17.34
CA GLU A 22 -11.58 0.23 16.72
C GLU A 22 -10.66 -0.71 17.50
N SER A 23 -10.98 -1.01 18.77
CA SER A 23 -10.14 -1.85 19.62
C SER A 23 -10.78 -3.19 20.00
N VAL A 24 -12.11 -3.32 19.89
CA VAL A 24 -12.84 -4.54 20.27
C VAL A 24 -13.57 -5.16 19.07
N LEU A 25 -14.15 -6.36 19.26
CA LEU A 25 -14.81 -7.11 18.19
C LEU A 25 -16.33 -6.94 18.18
N THR A 26 -16.96 -6.62 19.32
CA THR A 26 -18.43 -6.51 19.43
C THR A 26 -18.87 -5.22 20.13
N GLU A 27 -20.13 -4.83 19.92
CA GLU A 27 -20.73 -3.67 20.57
C GLU A 27 -20.84 -3.85 22.09
N GLU A 28 -21.10 -5.06 22.57
CA GLU A 28 -21.15 -5.36 24.01
C GLU A 28 -19.80 -5.09 24.67
N GLN A 29 -18.71 -5.56 24.04
CA GLN A 29 -17.34 -5.28 24.50
C GLN A 29 -17.06 -3.77 24.46
N ALA A 30 -17.55 -3.05 23.45
CA ALA A 30 -17.36 -1.61 23.35
C ALA A 30 -18.07 -0.87 24.50
N VAL A 31 -19.29 -1.29 24.84
CA VAL A 31 -20.03 -0.78 25.99
C VAL A 31 -19.30 -1.08 27.29
N GLU A 32 -18.81 -2.30 27.48
CA GLU A 32 -18.02 -2.68 28.66
C GLU A 32 -16.73 -1.88 28.78
N LEU A 33 -16.05 -1.61 27.66
CA LEU A 33 -14.85 -0.79 27.61
C LEU A 33 -15.14 0.67 27.99
N ILE A 34 -16.22 1.25 27.46
CA ILE A 34 -16.67 2.61 27.81
C ILE A 34 -17.01 2.71 29.30
N GLN A 35 -17.62 1.67 29.86
CA GLN A 35 -17.93 1.57 31.29
C GLN A 35 -16.68 1.31 32.16
N GLY A 36 -15.51 1.07 31.55
CA GLY A 36 -14.26 0.77 32.25
C GLY A 36 -14.23 -0.61 32.91
N LYS A 37 -15.11 -1.53 32.48
CA LYS A 37 -15.19 -2.90 33.01
C LYS A 37 -14.08 -3.79 32.47
N ILE A 38 -13.61 -3.53 31.26
CA ILE A 38 -12.54 -4.30 30.62
C ILE A 38 -11.33 -3.43 30.30
N ARG A 39 -10.16 -4.07 30.26
CA ARG A 39 -8.92 -3.53 29.70
C ARG A 39 -8.60 -4.31 28.43
N ASP A 40 -8.60 -3.59 27.33
CA ASP A 40 -8.66 -4.13 25.97
C ASP A 40 -7.34 -3.99 25.21
N ALA A 41 -6.34 -3.34 25.81
CA ALA A 41 -5.10 -3.02 25.13
C ALA A 41 -3.86 -3.20 26.00
N PHE A 42 -2.76 -3.45 25.32
CA PHE A 42 -1.42 -3.31 25.87
C PHE A 42 -0.81 -2.01 25.36
N LEU A 43 -0.15 -1.28 26.26
CA LEU A 43 0.67 -0.13 25.92
C LEU A 43 2.14 -0.50 26.06
N LEU A 44 2.85 -0.46 24.95
CA LEU A 44 4.29 -0.70 24.89
C LEU A 44 5.00 0.64 25.07
N LYS A 45 5.84 0.74 26.09
CA LYS A 45 6.70 1.90 26.38
C LYS A 45 8.13 1.52 26.08
N ILE A 46 8.73 2.10 25.05
CA ILE A 46 10.01 1.64 24.51
C ILE A 46 10.97 2.82 24.48
N ARG A 47 12.05 2.74 25.25
CA ARG A 47 13.20 3.64 25.15
C ARG A 47 14.25 3.00 24.24
N ILE A 48 14.78 3.78 23.31
CA ILE A 48 15.72 3.30 22.29
C ILE A 48 16.90 4.26 22.23
N ASP A 49 18.11 3.75 22.42
CA ASP A 49 19.36 4.47 22.16
C ASP A 49 20.02 3.88 20.91
N ILE A 50 20.29 4.71 19.90
CA ILE A 50 20.92 4.34 18.63
C ILE A 50 22.17 5.18 18.46
N GLU A 51 23.33 4.55 18.57
CA GLU A 51 24.63 5.23 18.56
C GLU A 51 24.68 6.41 19.56
N ASN A 52 24.61 7.66 19.09
CA ASN A 52 24.59 8.88 19.90
C ASN A 52 23.20 9.54 20.03
N ARG A 53 22.16 8.94 19.46
CA ARG A 53 20.78 9.45 19.47
C ARG A 53 19.93 8.64 20.44
N SER A 54 18.97 9.32 21.07
CA SER A 54 18.06 8.71 22.03
C SER A 54 16.63 9.00 21.59
N GLY A 55 15.75 8.05 21.85
CA GLY A 55 14.35 8.14 21.49
C GLY A 55 13.45 7.34 22.41
N ALA A 56 12.16 7.62 22.29
CA ALA A 56 11.09 6.92 22.96
C ALA A 56 9.96 6.64 21.97
N VAL A 57 9.33 5.49 22.13
CA VAL A 57 8.19 5.03 21.33
C VAL A 57 7.10 4.54 22.27
N VAL A 58 5.87 4.95 21.97
CA VAL A 58 4.66 4.38 22.56
C VAL A 58 3.89 3.66 21.48
N ALA A 59 3.51 2.41 21.70
CA ALA A 59 2.64 1.67 20.80
C ALA A 59 1.44 1.11 21.57
N LEU A 60 0.24 1.46 21.12
CA LEU A 60 -1.02 0.97 21.66
C LEU A 60 -1.51 -0.20 20.81
N VAL A 61 -1.70 -1.36 21.43
CA VAL A 61 -2.04 -2.62 20.76
C VAL A 61 -3.34 -3.17 21.31
N SER A 62 -4.30 -3.48 20.44
CA SER A 62 -5.55 -4.15 20.82
C SER A 62 -5.31 -5.63 21.09
N LYS A 63 -5.78 -6.12 22.24
CA LYS A 63 -5.79 -7.56 22.60
C LYS A 63 -6.78 -8.36 21.77
N TYR A 64 -7.91 -7.75 21.43
CA TYR A 64 -9.02 -8.46 20.76
C TYR A 64 -8.83 -8.53 19.25
N ARG A 65 -8.33 -7.45 18.64
CA ARG A 65 -8.08 -7.40 17.19
C ARG A 65 -6.74 -7.97 16.79
N ASN A 66 -5.79 -8.08 17.72
CA ASN A 66 -4.39 -8.44 17.44
C ASN A 66 -3.76 -7.46 16.45
N GLU A 67 -4.00 -6.16 16.67
CA GLU A 67 -3.56 -5.10 15.78
C GLU A 67 -3.02 -3.91 16.58
N VAL A 68 -2.06 -3.22 15.97
CA VAL A 68 -1.57 -1.93 16.46
C VAL A 68 -2.61 -0.86 16.14
N ILE A 69 -3.09 -0.19 17.18
CA ILE A 69 -4.04 0.92 17.06
C ILE A 69 -3.29 2.18 16.66
N GLU A 70 -2.30 2.58 17.46
CA GLU A 70 -1.53 3.82 17.26
C GLU A 70 -0.08 3.64 17.72
N ILE A 71 0.85 4.34 17.05
CA ILE A 71 2.25 4.46 17.48
C ILE A 71 2.63 5.94 17.49
N PHE A 72 3.31 6.37 18.55
CA PHE A 72 3.98 7.66 18.66
C PHE A 72 5.48 7.41 18.83
N SER A 73 6.31 8.11 18.08
CA SER A 73 7.77 7.94 18.09
C SER A 73 8.43 9.31 18.17
N LEU A 74 9.44 9.41 19.02
CA LEU A 74 10.19 10.64 19.25
C LEU A 74 11.67 10.32 19.36
N PHE A 75 12.47 10.85 18.44
CA PHE A 75 13.93 10.87 18.54
C PHE A 75 14.40 12.32 18.56
N SER A 76 15.17 12.70 19.58
CA SER A 76 15.63 14.07 19.76
C SER A 76 17.03 14.07 20.37
N ASN A 77 17.74 15.20 20.23
CA ASN A 77 19.00 15.43 20.92
C ASN A 77 18.81 15.98 22.36
N SER A 78 17.56 16.23 22.76
CA SER A 78 17.22 16.74 24.09
C SER A 78 17.82 15.89 25.21
N SER A 79 18.42 16.52 26.21
CA SER A 79 18.87 15.78 27.39
C SER A 79 17.73 15.12 28.18
N LEU A 80 16.48 15.58 27.99
CA LEU A 80 15.29 15.03 28.64
C LEU A 80 14.94 13.64 28.11
N ILE A 81 15.10 13.38 26.81
CA ILE A 81 14.78 12.07 26.24
C ILE A 81 15.62 10.95 26.89
N ARG A 82 16.86 11.29 27.29
CA ARG A 82 17.77 10.35 27.96
C ARG A 82 17.38 10.02 29.39
N LYS A 83 16.49 10.81 30.00
CA LYS A 83 16.01 10.60 31.37
C LYS A 83 14.75 9.75 31.43
N ILE A 84 14.02 9.63 30.31
CA ILE A 84 12.80 8.83 30.20
C ILE A 84 13.09 7.37 30.57
N ARG A 85 12.22 6.80 31.40
CA ARG A 85 12.32 5.44 31.91
C ARG A 85 11.08 4.65 31.50
N SER A 86 11.28 3.55 30.77
CA SER A 86 10.16 2.74 30.28
C SER A 86 9.28 2.17 31.39
N PHE A 87 9.84 1.90 32.58
CA PHE A 87 9.13 1.31 33.72
C PHE A 87 8.29 2.31 34.54
N GLU A 88 8.28 3.60 34.18
CA GLU A 88 7.37 4.57 34.81
C GLU A 88 5.95 4.40 34.28
N ASP A 89 4.96 4.88 35.04
CA ASP A 89 3.54 4.88 34.65
C ASP A 89 3.35 5.48 33.25
N SER A 90 2.46 4.89 32.46
CA SER A 90 2.19 5.33 31.08
C SER A 90 1.86 6.82 30.93
N ALA A 91 1.18 7.44 31.90
CA ALA A 91 0.92 8.87 31.85
C ALA A 91 2.19 9.70 32.04
N ALA A 92 3.06 9.30 32.97
CA ALA A 92 4.36 9.96 33.19
C ALA A 92 5.27 9.80 31.96
N PHE A 93 5.39 8.59 31.43
CA PHE A 93 6.17 8.31 30.22
C PHE A 93 5.73 9.18 29.03
N ALA A 94 4.41 9.28 28.82
CA ALA A 94 3.86 10.08 27.73
C ALA A 94 4.07 11.59 27.94
N LEU A 95 3.96 12.08 29.17
CA LEU A 95 4.24 13.48 29.51
C LEU A 95 5.71 13.82 29.31
N ASP A 96 6.64 12.96 29.72
CA ASP A 96 8.07 13.17 29.52
C ASP A 96 8.44 13.22 28.03
N MET A 97 7.82 12.37 27.21
CA MET A 97 7.99 12.43 25.76
C MET A 97 7.51 13.79 25.21
N VAL A 98 6.34 14.26 25.65
CA VAL A 98 5.80 15.55 25.24
C VAL A 98 6.70 16.70 25.68
N GLU A 99 7.23 16.66 26.90
CA GLU A 99 8.15 17.67 27.41
C GLU A 99 9.46 17.69 26.60
N ALA A 100 10.03 16.51 26.32
CA ALA A 100 11.20 16.38 25.48
C ALA A 100 10.96 16.95 24.06
N ALA A 101 9.82 16.64 23.44
CA ALA A 101 9.45 17.14 22.12
C ALA A 101 9.26 18.66 22.06
N LYS A 102 8.81 19.28 23.16
CA LYS A 102 8.67 20.74 23.28
C LYS A 102 9.98 21.43 23.58
N SER A 103 10.91 20.75 24.27
CA SER A 103 12.19 21.33 24.69
C SER A 103 13.14 21.59 23.52
N GLU A 104 13.22 20.65 22.58
CA GLU A 104 14.09 20.75 21.41
C GLU A 104 13.43 20.11 20.19
N PRO A 105 13.72 20.62 18.97
CA PRO A 105 13.27 19.97 17.74
C PRO A 105 13.68 18.50 17.71
N PHE A 106 12.71 17.64 17.38
CA PHE A 106 12.97 16.22 17.17
C PHE A 106 13.35 15.95 15.71
N ASP A 107 13.91 14.77 15.46
CA ASP A 107 14.23 14.25 14.12
C ASP A 107 13.01 13.51 13.57
N PRO A 108 12.18 14.14 12.71
CA PRO A 108 10.96 13.52 12.21
C PRO A 108 11.23 12.32 11.31
N GLY A 109 12.33 12.33 10.56
CA GLY A 109 12.67 11.24 9.64
C GLY A 109 13.08 9.97 10.40
N LEU A 110 13.93 10.11 11.41
CA LEU A 110 14.29 8.99 12.28
C LEU A 110 13.10 8.52 13.13
N SER A 111 12.32 9.45 13.66
CA SER A 111 11.12 9.13 14.46
C SER A 111 10.12 8.30 13.64
N ASP A 112 9.78 8.73 12.43
CA ASP A 112 8.88 7.99 11.52
C ASP A 112 9.49 6.63 11.13
N SER A 113 10.78 6.59 10.77
CA SER A 113 11.46 5.34 10.39
C SER A 113 11.42 4.29 11.50
N ILE A 114 11.72 4.69 12.74
CA ILE A 114 11.66 3.79 13.89
C ILE A 114 10.23 3.37 14.19
N GLY A 115 9.29 4.32 14.15
CA GLY A 115 7.88 4.02 14.33
C GLY A 115 7.38 2.96 13.34
N ARG A 116 7.74 3.08 12.05
CA ARG A 116 7.40 2.11 11.01
C ARG A 116 8.08 0.77 11.21
N ILE A 117 9.33 0.73 11.69
CA ILE A 117 10.00 -0.52 12.05
C ILE A 117 9.23 -1.23 13.16
N VAL A 118 8.86 -0.51 14.23
CA VAL A 118 8.04 -1.07 15.31
C VAL A 118 6.71 -1.59 14.76
N TYR A 119 6.02 -0.78 13.96
CA TYR A 119 4.75 -1.16 13.32
C TYR A 119 4.90 -2.46 12.52
N SER A 120 5.94 -2.58 11.68
CA SER A 120 6.17 -3.75 10.82
C SER A 120 6.47 -5.04 11.58
N LYS A 121 6.92 -4.95 12.84
CA LYS A 121 7.27 -6.12 13.66
C LYS A 121 6.16 -6.56 14.59
N LEU A 122 5.26 -5.66 14.95
CA LEU A 122 4.04 -5.97 15.69
C LEU A 122 2.98 -6.59 14.77
N THR A 123 3.35 -7.65 14.05
CA THR A 123 2.44 -8.46 13.25
C THR A 123 1.52 -9.28 14.16
N LYS A 124 0.35 -9.69 13.64
CA LYS A 124 -0.60 -10.53 14.38
C LYS A 124 0.06 -11.74 15.06
N ALA A 125 0.92 -12.47 14.34
CA ALA A 125 1.63 -13.63 14.89
C ALA A 125 2.58 -13.26 16.05
N VAL A 126 3.30 -12.15 15.93
CA VAL A 126 4.19 -11.66 17.00
C VAL A 126 3.37 -11.24 18.21
N LEU A 127 2.25 -10.54 18.00
CA LEU A 127 1.35 -10.10 19.06
C LEU A 127 0.77 -11.29 19.84
N GLU A 128 0.16 -12.24 19.14
CA GLU A 128 -0.43 -13.45 19.75
C GLU A 128 0.62 -14.26 20.54
N SER A 129 1.85 -14.38 20.01
CA SER A 129 2.93 -15.07 20.72
C SER A 129 3.49 -14.32 21.93
N SER A 130 3.25 -13.00 22.02
CA SER A 130 3.82 -12.15 23.07
C SER A 130 2.86 -11.91 24.25
N TYR A 131 1.55 -12.07 24.06
CA TYR A 131 0.55 -11.71 25.08
C TYR A 131 0.73 -12.43 26.42
N ALA A 132 1.05 -13.72 26.41
CA ALA A 132 1.28 -14.47 27.65
C ALA A 132 2.44 -13.90 28.50
N ASN A 133 3.42 -13.25 27.88
CA ASN A 133 4.50 -12.56 28.57
C ASN A 133 4.07 -11.14 28.97
N TRP A 134 3.34 -10.43 28.11
CA TRP A 134 2.86 -9.08 28.39
C TRP A 134 1.84 -9.02 29.54
N GLU A 135 1.03 -10.06 29.73
CA GLU A 135 0.18 -10.21 30.92
C GLU A 135 0.98 -10.29 32.24
N LYS A 136 2.26 -10.68 32.14
CA LYS A 136 3.20 -10.72 33.26
C LYS A 136 4.12 -9.49 33.30
N ASN A 137 3.82 -8.47 32.49
CA ASN A 137 4.63 -7.27 32.29
C ASN A 137 6.06 -7.58 31.80
N ASP A 138 6.23 -8.64 31.00
CA ASP A 138 7.52 -9.00 30.41
C ASP A 138 7.57 -8.65 28.92
N ALA A 139 8.34 -7.61 28.59
CA ALA A 139 8.59 -7.15 27.22
C ALA A 139 9.94 -7.65 26.65
N SER A 140 10.61 -8.61 27.28
CA SER A 140 11.96 -9.04 26.90
C SER A 140 12.05 -9.62 25.49
N SER A 141 11.02 -10.32 25.02
CA SER A 141 10.97 -10.83 23.64
C SER A 141 10.92 -9.70 22.61
N LEU A 142 10.18 -8.63 22.91
CA LEU A 142 10.04 -7.46 22.05
C LEU A 142 11.37 -6.71 21.90
N VAL A 143 12.13 -6.57 22.99
CA VAL A 143 13.48 -5.96 22.99
C VAL A 143 14.37 -6.64 21.95
N ASN A 144 14.46 -7.97 21.99
CA ASN A 144 15.30 -8.74 21.08
C ASN A 144 14.86 -8.61 19.61
N ILE A 145 13.55 -8.63 19.34
CA ILE A 145 13.00 -8.51 17.99
C ILE A 145 13.30 -7.12 17.40
N LEU A 146 13.06 -6.06 18.18
CA LEU A 146 13.24 -4.70 17.72
C LEU A 146 14.72 -4.33 17.57
N GLU A 147 15.59 -4.77 18.47
CA GLU A 147 17.02 -4.44 18.42
C GLU A 147 17.65 -4.95 17.12
N ASN A 148 17.40 -6.22 16.77
CA ASN A 148 17.91 -6.82 15.53
C ASN A 148 17.35 -6.12 14.29
N GLN A 149 16.06 -5.75 14.32
CA GLN A 149 15.44 -5.11 13.17
C GLN A 149 15.96 -3.69 12.98
N ILE A 150 16.09 -2.89 14.04
CA ILE A 150 16.60 -1.52 13.95
C ILE A 150 18.04 -1.52 13.45
N LYS A 151 18.90 -2.40 13.99
CA LYS A 151 20.29 -2.59 13.49
C LYS A 151 20.32 -2.86 11.99
N THR A 152 19.49 -3.78 11.52
CA THR A 152 19.44 -4.20 10.12
C THR A 152 18.88 -3.10 9.22
N SER A 153 17.73 -2.50 9.58
CA SER A 153 17.06 -1.49 8.78
C SER A 153 17.85 -0.19 8.67
N LEU A 154 18.51 0.24 9.75
CA LEU A 154 19.28 1.48 9.77
C LEU A 154 20.77 1.30 9.47
N LYS A 155 21.24 0.05 9.33
CA LYS A 155 22.65 -0.30 9.11
C LYS A 155 23.57 0.28 10.20
N VAL A 156 23.14 0.17 11.46
CA VAL A 156 23.85 0.66 12.65
C VAL A 156 24.33 -0.49 13.51
N ASN A 157 25.43 -0.27 14.23
CA ASN A 157 26.05 -1.32 15.05
C ASN A 157 25.54 -1.35 16.49
N ILE A 158 25.21 -0.19 17.05
CA ILE A 158 24.87 -0.04 18.47
C ILE A 158 23.42 0.42 18.59
N VAL A 159 22.58 -0.48 19.10
CA VAL A 159 21.20 -0.21 19.49
C VAL A 159 21.02 -0.77 20.90
N ARG A 160 20.43 0.00 21.81
CA ARG A 160 20.03 -0.44 23.13
C ARG A 160 18.56 -0.14 23.32
N ILE A 161 17.80 -1.14 23.76
CA ILE A 161 16.36 -0.99 23.96
C ILE A 161 16.02 -1.35 25.40
N GLN A 162 15.19 -0.51 26.01
CA GLN A 162 14.48 -0.83 27.23
C GLN A 162 13.00 -0.75 26.91
N ALA A 163 12.27 -1.83 27.15
CA ALA A 163 10.84 -1.87 26.92
C ALA A 163 10.12 -2.30 28.20
N ASP A 164 8.94 -1.74 28.38
CA ASP A 164 7.99 -2.15 29.41
C ASP A 164 6.59 -2.17 28.81
N VAL A 165 5.70 -2.95 29.41
CA VAL A 165 4.33 -3.12 28.91
C VAL A 165 3.32 -2.95 30.03
N GLU A 166 2.26 -2.21 29.75
CA GLU A 166 1.15 -2.00 30.68
C GLU A 166 -0.17 -2.48 30.08
N ASP A 167 -0.95 -3.19 30.89
CA ASP A 167 -2.34 -3.52 30.58
C ASP A 167 -3.27 -2.36 30.94
N LEU A 168 -3.92 -1.75 29.93
CA LEU A 168 -4.77 -0.58 30.10
C LEU A 168 -5.99 -0.57 29.17
N SER A 169 -6.81 0.46 29.33
CA SER A 169 -7.95 0.74 28.45
C SER A 169 -7.51 1.64 27.29
N SER A 170 -7.65 1.16 26.05
CA SER A 170 -7.31 1.93 24.83
C SER A 170 -8.07 3.25 24.77
N LEU A 171 -9.32 3.25 25.26
CA LEU A 171 -10.18 4.42 25.32
C LEU A 171 -9.65 5.46 26.30
N LYS A 172 -9.26 5.05 27.52
CA LYS A 172 -8.71 5.99 28.51
C LYS A 172 -7.45 6.68 28.02
N PHE A 173 -6.60 5.94 27.32
CA PHE A 173 -5.38 6.49 26.73
C PHE A 173 -5.68 7.49 25.59
N ARG A 174 -6.58 7.14 24.67
CA ARG A 174 -6.88 7.96 23.48
C ARG A 174 -7.75 9.19 23.75
N VAL A 175 -8.70 9.12 24.70
CA VAL A 175 -9.57 10.27 25.03
C VAL A 175 -8.79 11.44 25.59
N LYS A 176 -7.70 11.16 26.33
CA LYS A 176 -6.77 12.18 26.85
C LYS A 176 -5.41 12.07 26.19
N ASN A 177 -5.39 11.86 24.87
CA ASN A 177 -4.14 11.69 24.15
C ASN A 177 -3.27 12.97 24.26
N VAL A 178 -2.26 12.92 25.13
CA VAL A 178 -1.33 14.03 25.40
C VAL A 178 -0.42 14.35 24.21
N PHE A 179 -0.35 13.45 23.22
CA PHE A 179 0.44 13.64 22.01
C PHE A 179 -0.25 14.52 20.97
N SER A 180 -1.58 14.71 21.09
CA SER A 180 -2.37 15.46 20.12
C SER A 180 -1.81 16.86 19.86
N GLY A 181 -1.52 17.16 18.59
CA GLY A 181 -0.93 18.42 18.15
C GLY A 181 0.56 18.63 18.48
N ILE A 182 1.23 17.64 19.08
CA ILE A 182 2.64 17.72 19.49
C ILE A 182 3.46 16.65 18.78
N LEU A 183 3.03 15.39 18.87
CA LEU A 183 3.64 14.27 18.16
C LEU A 183 2.61 13.63 17.22
N PRO A 184 2.89 13.57 15.90
CA PRO A 184 2.01 12.88 14.99
C PRO A 184 2.06 11.37 15.26
N SER A 185 0.91 10.71 15.10
CA SER A 185 0.87 9.25 15.04
C SER A 185 1.62 8.78 13.80
N VAL A 186 2.44 7.75 13.95
CA VAL A 186 3.16 7.13 12.85
C VAL A 186 2.16 6.42 11.96
N SER A 187 2.21 6.73 10.67
CA SER A 187 1.32 6.10 9.69
C SER A 187 1.65 4.61 9.61
N ARG A 188 0.61 3.77 9.60
CA ARG A 188 0.75 2.35 9.26
C ARG A 188 1.55 2.27 7.96
N PRO A 189 2.69 1.54 7.92
CA PRO A 189 3.39 1.30 6.68
C PRO A 189 2.38 0.78 5.67
N VAL A 190 2.27 1.42 4.50
CA VAL A 190 1.52 0.84 3.39
C VAL A 190 2.15 -0.52 3.18
N GLU A 191 1.37 -1.58 3.40
CA GLU A 191 1.82 -2.93 3.09
C GLU A 191 2.11 -2.94 1.58
N GLU A 192 3.38 -2.70 1.21
CA GLU A 192 3.87 -3.19 -0.06
C GLU A 192 3.57 -4.68 -0.04
N PRO A 193 2.83 -5.22 -1.02
CA PRO A 193 2.46 -6.62 -1.01
C PRO A 193 3.74 -7.45 -0.95
N SER A 194 4.03 -7.96 0.23
CA SER A 194 5.16 -8.83 0.50
C SER A 194 4.88 -10.13 -0.25
N ILE A 195 5.58 -10.30 -1.37
CA ILE A 195 5.64 -11.58 -2.06
C ILE A 195 6.32 -12.54 -1.08
N GLY A 196 5.52 -13.41 -0.47
CA GLY A 196 6.00 -14.53 0.34
C GLY A 196 5.88 -14.33 1.85
N GLN A 197 4.65 -14.38 2.36
CA GLN A 197 4.23 -15.16 3.53
C GLN A 197 2.75 -14.86 3.78
N VAL A 198 1.87 -15.62 3.14
CA VAL A 198 0.44 -15.65 3.48
C VAL A 198 0.24 -16.85 4.41
N PRO A 199 -0.40 -16.69 5.58
CA PRO A 199 -0.92 -17.81 6.35
C PRO A 199 -1.91 -18.59 5.49
N GLU A 200 -1.72 -19.90 5.34
CA GLU A 200 -2.75 -20.78 4.81
C GLU A 200 -4.07 -20.59 5.56
N SER A 201 -5.20 -20.68 4.85
CA SER A 201 -6.60 -20.65 5.31
C SER A 201 -7.37 -19.31 5.32
N GLN A 202 -7.34 -18.58 4.20
CA GLN A 202 -8.57 -17.91 3.75
C GLN A 202 -8.83 -18.32 2.30
N GLU A 203 -10.04 -18.82 2.02
CA GLU A 203 -10.46 -19.11 0.64
C GLU A 203 -10.37 -17.82 -0.18
N LYS A 204 -9.34 -17.74 -1.03
CA LYS A 204 -9.13 -16.60 -1.91
C LYS A 204 -10.36 -16.41 -2.79
N THR A 205 -10.89 -15.20 -2.81
CA THR A 205 -12.02 -14.85 -3.67
C THR A 205 -11.65 -15.11 -5.14
N PRO A 206 -12.62 -15.38 -6.04
CA PRO A 206 -12.33 -15.63 -7.45
C PRO A 206 -11.48 -14.52 -8.11
N VAL A 207 -11.70 -13.26 -7.71
CA VAL A 207 -10.97 -12.08 -8.18
C VAL A 207 -9.53 -12.09 -7.71
N GLN A 208 -9.29 -12.39 -6.42
CA GLN A 208 -7.94 -12.51 -5.87
C GLN A 208 -7.12 -13.58 -6.59
N ARG A 209 -7.75 -14.72 -6.95
CA ARG A 209 -7.08 -15.77 -7.74
C ARG A 209 -6.67 -15.27 -9.12
N GLN A 210 -7.54 -14.52 -9.81
CA GLN A 210 -7.22 -13.93 -11.11
C GLN A 210 -6.10 -12.89 -11.01
N ILE A 211 -6.17 -12.00 -10.02
CA ILE A 211 -5.11 -11.01 -9.75
C ILE A 211 -3.76 -11.72 -9.53
N GLU A 212 -3.73 -12.78 -8.73
CA GLU A 212 -2.50 -13.55 -8.50
C GLU A 212 -1.98 -14.24 -9.76
N GLN A 213 -2.86 -14.76 -10.61
CA GLN A 213 -2.47 -15.35 -11.89
C GLN A 213 -1.76 -14.35 -12.79
N PHE A 214 -2.28 -13.12 -12.89
CA PHE A 214 -1.63 -12.05 -13.66
C PHE A 214 -0.32 -11.57 -13.04
N ARG A 215 -0.19 -11.59 -11.70
CA ARG A 215 1.02 -11.17 -10.99
C ARG A 215 2.15 -12.18 -11.04
N LYS A 216 1.85 -13.48 -11.00
CA LYS A 216 2.83 -14.57 -10.88
C LYS A 216 4.02 -14.51 -11.86
N PRO A 217 3.86 -14.16 -13.16
CA PRO A 217 4.99 -14.10 -14.09
C PRO A 217 5.85 -12.83 -13.97
N PHE A 218 5.50 -11.87 -13.12
CA PHE A 218 6.18 -10.58 -13.02
C PHE A 218 6.85 -10.40 -11.65
N GLY A 219 8.13 -10.02 -11.66
CA GLY A 219 8.90 -9.77 -10.43
C GLY A 219 8.59 -8.42 -9.77
N ARG A 220 7.87 -7.53 -10.45
CA ARG A 220 7.52 -6.19 -9.94
C ARG A 220 6.17 -5.74 -10.47
N VAL A 221 5.30 -5.29 -9.58
CA VAL A 221 3.98 -4.72 -9.91
C VAL A 221 3.97 -3.25 -9.56
N ILE A 222 3.51 -2.41 -10.48
CA ILE A 222 3.36 -0.96 -10.31
C ILE A 222 1.87 -0.62 -10.36
N LEU A 223 1.37 -0.06 -9.27
CA LEU A 223 0.03 0.52 -9.25
C LEU A 223 0.04 1.80 -10.07
N SER A 224 -0.82 1.85 -11.09
CA SER A 224 -0.88 2.91 -12.09
C SER A 224 -2.33 3.31 -12.33
N LYS A 225 -2.56 4.44 -12.99
CA LYS A 225 -3.89 4.87 -13.43
C LYS A 225 -4.03 4.60 -14.92
N THR A 226 -5.20 4.12 -15.34
CA THR A 226 -5.50 4.09 -16.77
C THR A 226 -5.73 5.52 -17.28
N VAL A 227 -5.44 5.76 -18.56
CA VAL A 227 -5.81 7.03 -19.20
C VAL A 227 -7.16 6.84 -19.88
N LEU A 228 -8.14 7.66 -19.53
CA LEU A 228 -9.51 7.55 -20.02
C LEU A 228 -9.69 8.32 -21.34
N ALA A 229 -10.49 7.78 -22.25
CA ALA A 229 -10.84 8.41 -23.52
C ALA A 229 -12.33 8.21 -23.86
N PRO A 230 -13.23 9.08 -23.36
CA PRO A 230 -14.68 8.88 -23.45
C PRO A 230 -15.24 8.80 -24.89
N VAL A 231 -14.64 9.53 -25.84
CA VAL A 231 -15.15 9.63 -27.22
C VAL A 231 -14.46 8.65 -28.16
N GLY A 232 -13.16 8.43 -28.00
CA GLY A 232 -12.32 7.64 -28.93
C GLY A 232 -11.48 6.55 -28.27
N GLY A 233 -11.84 6.15 -27.05
CA GLY A 233 -11.24 5.02 -26.35
C GLY A 233 -11.87 3.67 -26.72
N VAL A 234 -11.36 2.62 -26.10
CA VAL A 234 -11.81 1.24 -26.28
C VAL A 234 -12.53 0.77 -25.01
N ASP A 235 -13.65 0.07 -25.19
CA ASP A 235 -14.40 -0.52 -24.08
C ASP A 235 -13.73 -1.80 -23.56
N PHE A 236 -14.03 -2.23 -22.33
CA PHE A 236 -13.38 -3.39 -21.72
C PHE A 236 -13.59 -4.68 -22.51
N ASP A 237 -14.79 -4.86 -23.08
CA ASP A 237 -15.16 -6.03 -23.88
C ASP A 237 -14.47 -6.08 -25.26
N GLU A 238 -13.91 -4.95 -25.70
CA GLU A 238 -13.21 -4.80 -26.99
C GLU A 238 -11.68 -4.94 -26.86
N LEU A 239 -11.17 -5.09 -25.64
CA LEU A 239 -9.74 -5.23 -25.38
C LEU A 239 -9.26 -6.64 -25.71
N THR A 240 -8.18 -6.73 -26.49
CA THR A 240 -7.50 -7.98 -26.79
C THR A 240 -6.10 -7.99 -26.20
N GLU A 241 -5.65 -9.14 -25.68
CA GLU A 241 -4.26 -9.32 -25.25
C GLU A 241 -3.28 -8.81 -26.32
N GLY A 242 -2.27 -8.05 -25.91
CA GLY A 242 -1.33 -7.38 -26.81
C GLY A 242 -1.70 -5.94 -27.17
N ASP A 243 -2.91 -5.48 -26.83
CA ASP A 243 -3.33 -4.11 -27.08
C ASP A 243 -2.49 -3.09 -26.31
N LYS A 244 -2.01 -2.05 -26.99
CA LYS A 244 -1.21 -1.01 -26.36
C LYS A 244 -2.11 0.07 -25.74
N LEU A 245 -2.07 0.22 -24.43
CA LEU A 245 -2.84 1.19 -23.67
C LEU A 245 -1.94 2.22 -23.00
N PHE A 246 -2.46 3.41 -22.75
CA PHE A 246 -1.77 4.44 -21.98
C PHE A 246 -2.06 4.32 -20.49
N PHE A 247 -0.99 4.39 -19.69
CA PHE A 247 -1.02 4.41 -18.24
C PHE A 247 -0.27 5.60 -17.69
N GLN A 248 -0.72 6.13 -16.56
CA GLN A 248 -0.01 7.14 -15.79
C GLN A 248 0.58 6.51 -14.53
N LEU A 249 1.89 6.68 -14.36
CA LEU A 249 2.62 6.20 -13.18
C LEU A 249 2.43 7.15 -12.00
N PRO A 250 2.54 6.67 -10.75
CA PRO A 250 2.46 7.52 -9.57
C PRO A 250 3.69 8.43 -9.47
N THR A 251 3.49 9.66 -9.01
CA THR A 251 4.55 10.71 -8.92
C THR A 251 4.39 11.61 -7.69
N GLY A 252 3.67 11.17 -6.66
CA GLY A 252 3.39 11.93 -5.45
C GLY A 252 4.59 12.06 -4.51
N THR A 253 5.43 11.03 -4.43
CA THR A 253 6.65 11.01 -3.58
C THR A 253 7.94 11.13 -4.40
N MET A 254 9.08 11.38 -3.73
CA MET A 254 10.39 11.41 -4.41
C MET A 254 10.76 10.04 -5.01
N ASP A 255 10.45 8.95 -4.31
CA ASP A 255 10.71 7.59 -4.77
C ASP A 255 9.82 7.23 -5.96
N GLU A 256 8.55 7.64 -5.92
CA GLU A 256 7.62 7.48 -7.05
C GLU A 256 8.09 8.27 -8.27
N LYS A 257 8.59 9.49 -8.10
CA LYS A 257 9.18 10.27 -9.20
C LYS A 257 10.44 9.61 -9.76
N ALA A 258 11.32 9.08 -8.93
CA ALA A 258 12.52 8.37 -9.37
C ALA A 258 12.17 7.09 -10.15
N MET A 259 11.18 6.33 -9.67
CA MET A 259 10.65 5.16 -10.37
C MET A 259 9.99 5.55 -11.70
N ALA A 260 9.11 6.55 -11.70
CA ALA A 260 8.42 7.01 -12.90
C ALA A 260 9.42 7.51 -13.95
N ARG A 261 10.46 8.23 -13.55
CA ARG A 261 11.57 8.62 -14.44
C ARG A 261 12.28 7.41 -15.04
N THR A 262 12.60 6.39 -14.23
CA THR A 262 13.26 5.15 -14.69
C THR A 262 12.39 4.38 -15.70
N LEU A 263 11.07 4.43 -15.56
CA LEU A 263 10.12 3.75 -16.42
C LEU A 263 9.59 4.63 -17.57
N GLY A 264 10.14 5.83 -17.77
CA GLY A 264 9.77 6.73 -18.87
C GLY A 264 8.46 7.49 -18.69
N GLY A 265 7.93 7.56 -17.46
CA GLY A 265 6.75 8.34 -17.07
C GLY A 265 7.05 9.79 -16.69
N ILE A 266 8.31 10.22 -16.74
CA ILE A 266 8.73 11.62 -16.57
C ILE A 266 9.70 11.96 -17.70
N ASP A 267 9.51 13.09 -18.37
CA ASP A 267 10.41 13.57 -19.42
C ASP A 267 11.67 14.26 -18.87
N GLU A 268 12.59 14.66 -19.77
CA GLU A 268 13.85 15.30 -19.39
C GLU A 268 13.65 16.65 -18.69
N ASP A 269 12.53 17.33 -18.98
CA ASP A 269 12.14 18.60 -18.38
C ASP A 269 11.42 18.43 -17.02
N GLY A 270 11.18 17.19 -16.60
CA GLY A 270 10.56 16.86 -15.32
C GLY A 270 9.02 16.81 -15.34
N ASN A 271 8.39 16.87 -16.51
CA ASN A 271 6.95 16.77 -16.66
C ASN A 271 6.47 15.31 -16.69
N VAL A 272 5.28 15.07 -16.16
CA VAL A 272 4.65 13.75 -16.14
C VAL A 272 4.15 13.37 -17.53
N LYS A 273 4.46 12.15 -17.97
CA LYS A 273 4.07 11.59 -19.25
C LYS A 273 3.45 10.20 -19.07
N ASN A 274 2.54 9.85 -19.97
CA ASN A 274 1.95 8.51 -20.01
C ASN A 274 2.96 7.48 -20.54
N VAL A 275 2.99 6.31 -19.92
CA VAL A 275 3.71 5.14 -20.40
C VAL A 275 2.78 4.23 -21.19
N VAL A 276 3.35 3.46 -22.11
CA VAL A 276 2.60 2.46 -22.88
C VAL A 276 2.74 1.10 -22.20
N GLY A 277 1.60 0.47 -21.92
CA GLY A 277 1.53 -0.91 -21.45
C GLY A 277 0.86 -1.80 -22.49
N GLU A 278 1.33 -3.03 -22.63
CA GLU A 278 0.72 -4.07 -23.47
C GLU A 278 -0.29 -4.86 -22.64
N PHE A 279 -1.57 -4.75 -22.97
CA PHE A 279 -2.69 -5.32 -22.21
C PHE A 279 -2.58 -6.85 -22.11
N ILE A 280 -2.81 -7.36 -20.89
CA ILE A 280 -2.74 -8.78 -20.56
C ILE A 280 -4.13 -9.31 -20.17
N GLY A 281 -4.97 -8.49 -19.53
CA GLY A 281 -6.29 -8.93 -19.11
C GLY A 281 -6.91 -8.06 -18.03
N ILE A 282 -8.15 -8.40 -17.67
CA ILE A 282 -8.89 -7.76 -16.58
C ILE A 282 -9.29 -8.83 -15.58
N ALA A 283 -9.01 -8.60 -14.29
CA ALA A 283 -9.66 -9.35 -13.22
C ALA A 283 -10.90 -8.58 -12.74
N THR A 284 -12.06 -9.24 -12.76
CA THR A 284 -13.36 -8.59 -12.51
C THR A 284 -14.06 -9.17 -11.29
N GLY A 285 -14.50 -8.30 -10.39
CA GLY A 285 -15.32 -8.62 -9.23
C GLY A 285 -16.61 -7.80 -9.15
N LYS A 286 -17.27 -7.83 -7.99
CA LYS A 286 -18.50 -7.04 -7.77
C LYS A 286 -18.18 -5.54 -7.69
N GLY A 287 -18.20 -4.86 -8.83
CA GLY A 287 -17.91 -3.42 -8.91
C GLY A 287 -16.42 -3.07 -8.87
N GLU A 288 -15.56 -4.04 -9.17
CA GLU A 288 -14.11 -3.85 -9.21
C GLU A 288 -13.56 -4.39 -10.53
N TYR A 289 -12.78 -3.56 -11.23
CA TYR A 289 -12.10 -3.93 -12.46
C TYR A 289 -10.61 -3.64 -12.31
N HIS A 290 -9.80 -4.70 -12.29
CA HIS A 290 -8.35 -4.59 -12.24
C HIS A 290 -7.77 -4.84 -13.63
N ILE A 291 -7.23 -3.80 -14.25
CA ILE A 291 -6.65 -3.84 -15.58
C ILE A 291 -5.15 -4.14 -15.46
N PHE A 292 -4.67 -5.15 -16.18
CA PHE A 292 -3.28 -5.59 -16.18
C PHE A 292 -2.62 -5.37 -17.54
N ALA A 293 -1.41 -4.82 -17.52
CA ALA A 293 -0.60 -4.63 -18.73
C ALA A 293 0.90 -4.80 -18.45
N LYS A 294 1.63 -5.36 -19.41
CA LYS A 294 3.09 -5.43 -19.39
C LYS A 294 3.66 -4.05 -19.70
N GLY A 295 4.30 -3.44 -18.72
CA GLY A 295 4.93 -2.13 -18.81
C GLY A 295 6.39 -2.16 -19.25
N PRO A 296 7.04 -0.98 -19.32
CA PRO A 296 8.46 -0.83 -19.59
C PRO A 296 9.33 -1.66 -18.63
N SER A 297 10.48 -2.13 -19.11
CA SER A 297 11.42 -2.92 -18.30
C SER A 297 10.82 -4.20 -17.70
N GLY A 298 9.73 -4.72 -18.28
CA GLY A 298 9.11 -5.98 -17.87
C GLY A 298 8.35 -5.93 -16.55
N VAL A 299 7.96 -4.74 -16.08
CA VAL A 299 7.09 -4.60 -14.89
C VAL A 299 5.63 -4.88 -15.25
N LEU A 300 4.82 -5.31 -14.28
CA LEU A 300 3.36 -5.38 -14.43
C LEU A 300 2.74 -4.05 -14.02
N LEU A 301 2.03 -3.39 -14.93
CA LEU A 301 1.17 -2.28 -14.62
C LEU A 301 -0.18 -2.83 -14.18
N GLN A 302 -0.66 -2.40 -13.02
CA GLN A 302 -1.99 -2.70 -12.52
C GLN A 302 -2.73 -1.39 -12.29
N ALA A 303 -3.94 -1.28 -12.83
CA ALA A 303 -4.84 -0.16 -12.59
C ALA A 303 -6.18 -0.67 -12.06
N PHE A 304 -6.94 0.21 -11.40
CA PHE A 304 -8.22 -0.10 -10.78
C PHE A 304 -9.28 0.89 -11.24
N GLU A 305 -10.42 0.38 -11.67
CA GLU A 305 -11.60 1.17 -12.02
C GLU A 305 -12.83 0.61 -11.29
N GLU A 306 -13.67 1.50 -10.77
CA GLU A 306 -14.90 1.14 -10.03
C GLU A 306 -16.08 0.83 -10.97
N ARG A 307 -15.95 1.20 -12.25
CA ARG A 307 -16.97 1.01 -13.28
C ARG A 307 -16.33 0.81 -14.66
N PRO A 308 -17.04 0.19 -15.62
CA PRO A 308 -16.59 0.15 -17.00
C PRO A 308 -16.37 1.56 -17.56
N VAL A 309 -15.21 1.78 -18.15
CA VAL A 309 -14.79 3.05 -18.76
C VAL A 309 -14.06 2.80 -20.07
N ARG A 310 -14.04 3.80 -20.95
CA ARG A 310 -13.33 3.71 -22.23
C ARG A 310 -11.86 4.10 -22.06
N LEU A 311 -10.96 3.19 -22.38
CA LEU A 311 -9.51 3.36 -22.19
C LEU A 311 -8.83 3.96 -23.42
N ALA A 312 -7.82 4.79 -23.20
CA ALA A 312 -7.02 5.35 -24.27
C ALA A 312 -6.05 4.31 -24.84
N LYS A 313 -6.32 3.86 -26.07
CA LYS A 313 -5.47 2.94 -26.84
C LYS A 313 -4.45 3.71 -27.68
N VAL A 314 -3.22 3.21 -27.75
CA VAL A 314 -2.21 3.72 -28.69
C VAL A 314 -2.68 3.39 -30.09
N LYS A 315 -2.93 4.43 -30.90
CA LYS A 315 -3.27 4.24 -32.31
C LYS A 315 -2.10 3.56 -33.02
N SER A 316 -2.25 2.29 -33.38
CA SER A 316 -1.36 1.66 -34.35
C SER A 316 -1.55 2.44 -35.66
N LYS A 317 -0.50 3.11 -36.14
CA LYS A 317 -0.45 3.49 -37.55
C LYS A 317 -0.37 2.20 -38.36
N THR A 318 -1.51 1.58 -38.62
CA THR A 318 -1.69 0.87 -39.88
C THR A 318 -1.37 1.90 -40.97
N PRO A 319 -0.58 1.59 -42.01
CA PRO A 319 -0.34 2.53 -43.09
C PRO A 319 -1.66 2.76 -43.83
N SER A 320 -2.46 3.69 -43.32
CA SER A 320 -3.63 4.21 -44.02
C SER A 320 -3.08 5.13 -45.10
N SER A 321 -3.02 4.57 -46.30
CA SER A 321 -3.17 5.30 -47.55
C SER A 321 -4.04 6.54 -47.38
N THR A 322 -3.42 7.68 -47.67
CA THR A 322 -3.95 8.80 -48.46
C THR A 322 -5.35 9.33 -48.12
N SER A 323 -5.36 10.61 -47.74
CA SER A 323 -6.45 11.59 -47.85
C SER A 323 -7.62 11.21 -48.75
N SER A 324 -8.83 11.23 -48.19
CA SER A 324 -10.07 11.22 -48.96
C SER A 324 -10.42 12.63 -49.45
N ALA A 325 -10.13 12.90 -50.72
CA ALA A 325 -10.93 13.78 -51.56
C ALA A 325 -11.58 12.93 -52.67
N LYS A 326 -12.92 12.97 -52.72
CA LYS A 326 -13.81 12.58 -53.84
C LYS A 326 -13.29 13.23 -55.15
N VAL A 327 -13.37 12.72 -56.38
CA VAL A 327 -14.29 11.84 -57.13
C VAL A 327 -13.49 11.26 -58.32
N GLU A 328 -13.92 10.10 -58.86
CA GLU A 328 -14.01 9.73 -60.28
C GLU A 328 -13.54 8.32 -60.64
N SER A 329 -14.40 7.70 -61.44
CA SER A 329 -14.42 6.34 -61.95
C SER A 329 -13.24 6.02 -62.87
N SER A 330 -12.60 4.86 -62.67
CA SER A 330 -12.23 3.96 -63.77
C SER A 330 -11.81 2.59 -63.23
N SER A 331 -12.19 1.58 -64.01
CA SER A 331 -11.94 0.14 -63.87
C SER A 331 -10.46 -0.21 -63.69
N GLY A 332 -10.16 -1.08 -62.71
CA GLY A 332 -8.83 -1.68 -62.58
C GLY A 332 -8.80 -2.78 -61.53
N ILE A 333 -9.02 -4.02 -61.97
CA ILE A 333 -8.92 -5.26 -61.18
C ILE A 333 -7.49 -5.40 -60.64
N GLY A 334 -7.35 -5.64 -59.34
CA GLY A 334 -6.10 -5.56 -58.59
C GLY A 334 -5.03 -6.60 -58.98
N SER A 335 -3.83 -6.12 -59.29
CA SER A 335 -2.64 -6.88 -59.68
C SER A 335 -1.90 -7.59 -58.53
N LEU A 336 -2.49 -7.68 -57.33
CA LEU A 336 -1.89 -8.41 -56.19
C LEU A 336 -2.48 -9.82 -55.98
N GLY A 337 -3.64 -10.13 -56.56
CA GLY A 337 -4.19 -11.50 -56.57
C GLY A 337 -3.59 -12.40 -57.65
N ILE A 338 -3.10 -11.83 -58.76
CA ILE A 338 -2.52 -12.57 -59.89
C ILE A 338 -1.17 -13.19 -59.53
N ILE A 339 -0.38 -12.54 -58.65
CA ILE A 339 0.94 -13.04 -58.25
C ILE A 339 0.81 -14.28 -57.34
N ILE A 340 -0.21 -14.33 -56.48
CA ILE A 340 -0.47 -15.48 -55.60
C ILE A 340 -1.04 -16.66 -56.40
N ILE A 341 -1.96 -16.42 -57.34
CA ILE A 341 -2.55 -17.48 -58.17
C ILE A 341 -1.51 -18.05 -59.16
N ALA A 342 -0.66 -17.21 -59.77
CA ALA A 342 0.41 -17.69 -60.65
C ALA A 342 1.45 -18.54 -59.90
N GLY A 343 1.79 -18.18 -58.66
CA GLY A 343 2.70 -18.98 -57.82
C GLY A 343 2.13 -20.36 -57.47
N VAL A 344 0.83 -20.45 -57.16
CA VAL A 344 0.16 -21.72 -56.84
C VAL A 344 0.03 -22.63 -58.05
N VAL A 345 -0.24 -22.09 -59.24
CA VAL A 345 -0.34 -22.88 -60.48
C VAL A 345 1.02 -23.43 -60.93
N ILE A 346 2.10 -22.65 -60.80
CA ILE A 346 3.46 -23.11 -61.13
C ILE A 346 3.93 -24.18 -60.12
N ALA A 347 3.63 -24.01 -58.83
CA ALA A 347 3.96 -24.99 -57.80
C ALA A 347 3.20 -26.32 -58.01
N LEU A 348 1.91 -26.27 -58.34
CA LEU A 348 1.11 -27.45 -58.65
C LEU A 348 1.55 -28.15 -59.95
N GLY A 349 1.92 -27.38 -60.98
CA GLY A 349 2.45 -27.94 -62.23
C GLY A 349 3.78 -28.69 -62.03
N LEU A 350 4.69 -28.14 -61.23
CA LEU A 350 5.95 -28.80 -60.87
C LEU A 350 5.75 -30.07 -60.03
N LEU A 351 4.77 -30.06 -59.13
CA LEU A 351 4.43 -31.21 -58.30
C LEU A 351 3.85 -32.36 -59.14
N VAL A 352 2.97 -32.05 -60.11
CA VAL A 352 2.41 -33.04 -61.02
C VAL A 352 3.47 -33.61 -61.97
N PHE A 353 4.42 -32.79 -62.45
CA PHE A 353 5.52 -33.27 -63.31
C PHE A 353 6.51 -34.18 -62.56
N LEU A 354 6.74 -33.96 -61.27
CA LEU A 354 7.59 -34.81 -60.42
C LEU A 354 6.94 -36.16 -60.07
N VAL A 355 5.61 -36.25 -60.12
CA VAL A 355 4.87 -37.49 -59.80
C VAL A 355 4.59 -38.34 -61.04
N LEU A 356 4.61 -37.75 -62.25
CA LEU A 356 4.33 -38.43 -63.52
C LEU A 356 5.59 -38.82 -64.33
N LYS A 357 6.78 -38.70 -63.75
CA LYS A 357 8.04 -39.15 -64.33
C LYS A 357 8.67 -40.20 -63.43
#